data_AF-A0A3N2JTC6-F1
#
_entry.id   AF-A0A3N2JTC6-F1
#
_cell.length_a   1.000
_cell.length_b   1.000
_cell.length_c   1.000
_cell.angle_alpha   90.00
_cell.angle_beta   90.00
_cell.angle_gamma   90.00
#
_symmetry.space_group_name_H-M   'P 1'
#
loop_
_entity.id
_entity.type
_entity.pdbx_description
1 polymer ?
#
loop_
_entity_poly.entity_id
_entity_poly.type
_entity_poly.pdbx_seq_one_letter_code
_entity_poly.pdbx_strand_id
1 'polypeptide(L)'
;MSGPIGRGLVAGAAGTTVLSTVTYLDMALRGRDASTVPAQTVSALAERADAALRGSTLPSPGDLLGSGRAAQNRLDAVGAVAGTKVGLAIGVLASCARAAGFRTGPVAGAVLIGAGAMAATDAATAATGVSDPRTWSRQDWVADAVPHLAYGLTTHLVLDSLGADDEPEAARPTLGLLLRSGMLGLAAGARASLGLAGPVVSSRGRGRARGAARLAALAGVAGELIGDKQPSTPSRLEAPGPLVRVVSGALGAAALARRVAARPLVPMVVGGYGASVGTAAGAAWRAHTVGKVPDLRAALAEDAVALGLTVLACAVGRGEAEHDVEVTVVVRHGDESGDAVATDTLPHARG
;
A
#
# COMPACT_ATOMS: atom_id res chain seq x y z
N MET A 1 6.70 -22.30 7.59
CA MET A 1 6.09 -21.82 6.33
C MET A 1 6.33 -20.33 6.19
N SER A 2 6.78 -19.88 5.03
CA SER A 2 7.22 -18.51 4.76
C SER A 2 6.12 -17.49 5.14
N GLY A 3 6.45 -16.46 5.92
CA GLY A 3 5.52 -15.38 6.25
C GLY A 3 4.98 -14.67 4.98
N PRO A 4 4.05 -13.71 5.12
CA PRO A 4 3.41 -13.04 3.98
C PRO A 4 4.40 -12.44 2.97
N ILE A 5 5.58 -12.01 3.42
CA ILE A 5 6.65 -11.55 2.52
C ILE A 5 7.13 -12.67 1.59
N GLY A 6 7.42 -13.86 2.12
CA GLY A 6 7.92 -14.98 1.31
C GLY A 6 6.87 -15.51 0.33
N ARG A 7 5.60 -15.64 0.77
CA ARG A 7 4.49 -15.99 -0.12
C ARG A 7 4.30 -14.96 -1.23
N GLY A 8 4.37 -13.68 -0.88
CA GLY A 8 4.24 -12.60 -1.84
C GLY A 8 5.40 -12.49 -2.83
N LEU A 9 6.64 -12.75 -2.41
CA LEU A 9 7.79 -12.83 -3.32
C LEU A 9 7.59 -13.95 -4.35
N VAL A 10 7.17 -15.15 -3.91
CA VAL A 10 6.89 -16.28 -4.81
C VAL A 10 5.75 -15.94 -5.78
N ALA A 11 4.65 -15.39 -5.28
CA ALA A 11 3.50 -15.03 -6.11
C ALA A 11 3.80 -13.89 -7.09
N GLY A 12 4.58 -12.89 -6.68
CA GLY A 12 5.05 -11.80 -7.53
C GLY A 12 6.03 -12.28 -8.60
N ALA A 13 6.93 -13.21 -8.26
CA ALA A 13 7.85 -13.81 -9.22
C ALA A 13 7.08 -14.60 -10.29
N ALA A 14 6.15 -15.49 -9.88
CA ALA A 14 5.32 -16.26 -10.79
C ALA A 14 4.49 -15.35 -11.73
N GLY A 15 3.86 -14.32 -11.17
CA GLY A 15 3.13 -13.32 -11.96
C GLY A 15 4.03 -12.60 -12.96
N THR A 16 5.23 -12.20 -12.56
CA THR A 16 6.20 -11.50 -13.42
C THR A 16 6.68 -12.39 -14.57
N THR A 17 6.89 -13.68 -14.31
CA THR A 17 7.22 -14.68 -15.34
C THR A 17 6.10 -14.80 -16.37
N VAL A 18 4.84 -14.90 -15.93
CA VAL A 18 3.68 -14.98 -16.84
C VAL A 18 3.51 -13.70 -17.63
N LEU A 19 3.61 -12.52 -16.99
CA LEU A 19 3.55 -11.22 -17.67
C LEU A 19 4.59 -11.14 -18.79
N SER A 20 5.83 -11.47 -18.48
CA SER A 20 6.94 -11.45 -19.44
C SER A 20 6.69 -12.41 -20.59
N THR A 21 6.20 -13.61 -20.28
CA THR A 21 5.87 -14.63 -21.28
C THR A 21 4.77 -14.16 -22.24
N VAL A 22 3.69 -13.58 -21.71
CA VAL A 22 2.59 -13.05 -22.52
C VAL A 22 3.07 -11.90 -23.40
N THR A 23 3.89 -10.99 -22.85
CA THR A 23 4.48 -9.88 -23.61
C THR A 23 5.36 -10.38 -24.75
N TYR A 24 6.27 -11.32 -24.50
CA TYR A 24 7.15 -11.85 -25.53
C TYR A 24 6.41 -12.71 -26.56
N LEU A 25 5.37 -13.44 -26.17
CA LEU A 25 4.53 -14.18 -27.11
C LEU A 25 3.78 -13.23 -28.05
N ASP A 26 3.22 -12.13 -27.53
CA ASP A 26 2.59 -11.09 -28.34
C ASP A 26 3.58 -10.46 -29.33
N MET A 27 4.82 -10.18 -28.89
CA MET A 27 5.89 -9.71 -29.78
C MET A 27 6.23 -10.73 -30.87
N ALA A 28 6.36 -12.00 -30.53
CA ALA A 28 6.69 -13.07 -31.47
C ALA A 28 5.57 -13.30 -32.50
N LEU A 29 4.30 -13.22 -32.07
CA LEU A 29 3.15 -13.45 -32.93
C LEU A 29 2.84 -12.26 -33.85
N ARG A 30 2.99 -11.02 -33.36
CA ARG A 30 2.69 -9.81 -34.13
C ARG A 30 3.90 -9.20 -34.83
N GLY A 31 5.11 -9.66 -34.52
CA GLY A 31 6.36 -9.13 -35.08
C GLY A 31 6.64 -7.69 -34.68
N ARG A 32 6.11 -7.22 -33.55
CA ARG A 32 6.31 -5.83 -33.07
C ARG A 32 7.59 -5.68 -32.27
N ASP A 33 8.15 -4.48 -32.28
CA ASP A 33 9.32 -4.14 -31.50
C ASP A 33 9.09 -4.25 -29.98
N ALA A 34 10.19 -4.43 -29.25
CA ALA A 34 10.19 -4.36 -27.80
C ALA A 34 9.81 -2.94 -27.33
N SER A 35 9.07 -2.85 -26.23
CA SER A 35 8.72 -1.55 -25.67
C SER A 35 9.94 -0.87 -25.06
N THR A 36 10.18 0.38 -25.44
CA THR A 36 11.23 1.25 -24.88
C THR A 36 10.74 2.06 -23.69
N VAL A 37 9.44 2.01 -23.36
CA VAL A 37 8.81 2.79 -22.29
C VAL A 37 9.47 2.59 -20.93
N PRO A 38 9.82 1.36 -20.48
CA PRO A 38 10.50 1.17 -19.20
C PRO A 38 11.87 1.84 -19.15
N ALA A 39 12.67 1.70 -20.22
CA ALA A 39 13.99 2.30 -20.32
C ALA A 39 13.91 3.84 -20.34
N GLN A 40 12.97 4.41 -21.10
CA GLN A 40 12.69 5.84 -21.12
C GLN A 40 12.21 6.37 -19.76
N THR A 41 11.41 5.59 -19.02
CA THR A 41 10.96 5.96 -17.68
C THR A 41 12.11 5.99 -16.68
N VAL A 42 13.02 5.01 -16.75
CA VAL A 42 14.26 5.02 -15.97
C VAL A 42 15.13 6.22 -16.35
N SER A 43 15.28 6.53 -17.64
CA SER A 43 16.03 7.71 -18.12
C SER A 43 15.43 9.01 -17.56
N ALA A 44 14.11 9.19 -17.67
CA ALA A 44 13.43 10.38 -17.16
C ALA A 44 13.58 10.53 -15.62
N LEU A 45 13.59 9.42 -14.88
CA LEU A 45 13.87 9.44 -13.44
C LEU A 45 15.33 9.78 -13.13
N ALA A 46 16.28 9.25 -13.92
CA ALA A 46 17.70 9.58 -13.81
C ALA A 46 17.95 11.06 -14.08
N GLU A 47 17.37 11.62 -15.13
CA GLU A 47 17.47 13.06 -15.47
C GLU A 47 16.91 13.96 -14.36
N ARG A 48 15.79 13.56 -13.73
CA ARG A 48 15.23 14.28 -12.58
C ARG A 48 16.13 14.20 -11.35
N ALA A 49 16.78 13.06 -11.12
CA ALA A 49 17.74 12.89 -10.04
C ALA A 49 19.01 13.71 -10.29
N ASP A 50 19.55 13.69 -11.51
CA ASP A 50 20.69 14.52 -11.93
C ASP A 50 20.39 16.00 -11.75
N ALA A 51 19.19 16.43 -12.14
CA ALA A 51 18.72 17.79 -11.95
C ALA A 51 18.68 18.23 -10.48
N ALA A 52 18.31 17.31 -9.57
CA ALA A 52 18.29 17.54 -8.12
C ALA A 52 19.69 17.49 -7.49
N LEU A 53 20.62 16.76 -8.10
CA LEU A 53 22.01 16.61 -7.66
C LEU A 53 22.96 17.65 -8.26
N ARG A 54 22.47 18.60 -9.07
CA ARG A 54 23.27 19.69 -9.64
C ARG A 54 23.99 20.47 -8.54
N GLY A 55 25.32 20.47 -8.59
CA GLY A 55 26.19 21.10 -7.59
C GLY A 55 26.62 20.19 -6.43
N SER A 56 26.21 18.92 -6.42
CA SER A 56 26.71 17.92 -5.46
C SER A 56 28.01 17.27 -5.94
N THR A 57 28.78 16.70 -5.01
CA THR A 57 29.98 15.89 -5.29
C THR A 57 29.67 14.41 -5.54
N LEU A 58 28.40 14.03 -5.49
CA LEU A 58 27.97 12.65 -5.71
C LEU A 58 27.97 12.33 -7.22
N PRO A 59 28.35 11.11 -7.62
CA PRO A 59 28.24 10.68 -9.01
C PRO A 59 26.79 10.79 -9.50
N SER A 60 26.59 11.39 -10.68
CA SER A 60 25.26 11.45 -11.27
C SER A 60 24.87 10.08 -11.84
N PRO A 61 23.60 9.66 -11.75
CA PRO A 61 23.05 8.56 -12.53
C PRO A 61 23.50 8.54 -14.00
N GLY A 62 23.58 9.70 -14.66
CA GLY A 62 24.09 9.82 -16.04
C GLY A 62 25.53 9.33 -16.22
N ASP A 63 26.43 9.65 -15.30
CA ASP A 63 27.84 9.23 -15.34
C ASP A 63 28.00 7.71 -15.24
N LEU A 64 27.10 7.04 -14.52
CA LEU A 64 27.10 5.58 -14.32
C LEU A 64 26.62 4.81 -15.57
N LEU A 65 25.79 5.45 -16.40
CA LEU A 65 25.24 4.87 -17.62
C LEU A 65 26.20 4.97 -18.81
N GLY A 66 27.05 6.00 -18.86
CA GLY A 66 28.01 6.23 -19.94
C GLY A 66 27.33 6.75 -21.21
N SER A 67 27.92 6.51 -22.39
CA SER A 67 27.42 7.04 -23.67
C SER A 67 27.27 5.99 -24.77
N GLY A 68 26.52 6.36 -25.83
CA GLY A 68 26.30 5.53 -27.02
C GLY A 68 25.50 4.26 -26.77
N ARG A 69 25.74 3.23 -27.58
CA ARG A 69 25.01 1.96 -27.55
C ARG A 69 25.13 1.22 -26.20
N ALA A 70 26.26 1.36 -25.52
CA ALA A 70 26.48 0.75 -24.21
C ALA A 70 25.53 1.34 -23.15
N ALA A 71 25.27 2.65 -23.19
CA ALA A 71 24.34 3.31 -22.30
C ALA A 71 22.90 2.85 -22.53
N GLN A 72 22.49 2.70 -23.80
CA GLN A 72 21.17 2.17 -24.17
C GLN A 72 20.96 0.75 -23.62
N ASN A 73 21.93 -0.15 -23.84
CA ASN A 73 21.86 -1.51 -23.30
C ASN A 73 21.75 -1.54 -21.76
N ARG A 74 22.45 -0.61 -21.07
CA ARG A 74 22.36 -0.48 -19.60
C ARG A 74 20.99 0.02 -19.17
N LEU A 75 20.43 1.02 -19.86
CA LEU A 75 19.08 1.53 -19.59
C LEU A 75 18.02 0.45 -19.78
N ASP A 76 18.11 -0.33 -20.85
CA ASP A 76 17.21 -1.47 -21.10
C ASP A 76 17.30 -2.50 -19.98
N ALA A 77 18.52 -2.87 -19.57
CA ALA A 77 18.74 -3.81 -18.47
C ALA A 77 18.20 -3.27 -17.13
N VAL A 78 18.42 -1.99 -16.82
CA VAL A 78 17.90 -1.36 -15.60
C VAL A 78 16.37 -1.30 -15.64
N GLY A 79 15.77 -1.00 -16.79
CA GLY A 79 14.33 -1.05 -17.00
C GLY A 79 13.74 -2.44 -16.71
N ALA A 80 14.36 -3.49 -17.23
CA ALA A 80 13.93 -4.88 -16.97
C ALA A 80 14.04 -5.27 -15.48
N VAL A 81 15.13 -4.89 -14.81
CA VAL A 81 15.32 -5.12 -13.38
C VAL A 81 14.30 -4.33 -12.55
N ALA A 82 14.02 -3.08 -12.92
CA ALA A 82 13.02 -2.26 -12.25
C ALA A 82 11.62 -2.88 -12.36
N GLY A 83 11.23 -3.35 -13.55
CA GLY A 83 9.97 -4.06 -13.76
C GLY A 83 9.86 -5.32 -12.90
N THR A 84 10.93 -6.11 -12.79
CA THR A 84 10.97 -7.29 -11.92
C THR A 84 10.78 -6.93 -10.44
N LYS A 85 11.46 -5.88 -9.96
CA LYS A 85 11.31 -5.40 -8.58
C LYS A 85 9.88 -4.93 -8.29
N VAL A 86 9.25 -4.23 -9.24
CA VAL A 86 7.85 -3.79 -9.13
C VAL A 86 6.92 -5.01 -9.03
N GLY A 87 7.08 -6.01 -9.91
CA GLY A 87 6.29 -7.24 -9.87
C GLY A 87 6.44 -8.02 -8.56
N LEU A 88 7.66 -8.10 -7.99
CA LEU A 88 7.88 -8.69 -6.67
C LEU A 88 7.21 -7.89 -5.55
N ALA A 89 7.34 -6.56 -5.58
CA ALA A 89 6.76 -5.68 -4.59
C ALA A 89 5.22 -5.77 -4.58
N ILE A 90 4.59 -5.81 -5.76
CA ILE A 90 3.13 -5.98 -5.88
C ILE A 90 2.70 -7.34 -5.32
N GLY A 91 3.43 -8.42 -5.59
CA GLY A 91 3.15 -9.74 -5.00
C GLY A 91 3.24 -9.73 -3.46
N VAL A 92 4.26 -9.07 -2.90
CA VAL A 92 4.39 -8.84 -1.45
C VAL A 92 3.23 -8.03 -0.91
N LEU A 93 2.83 -6.95 -1.58
CA LEU A 93 1.70 -6.12 -1.19
C LEU A 93 0.39 -6.92 -1.20
N ALA A 94 0.15 -7.72 -2.25
CA ALA A 94 -1.03 -8.58 -2.36
C ALA A 94 -1.06 -9.66 -1.27
N SER A 95 0.07 -10.31 -0.98
CA SER A 95 0.14 -11.30 0.11
C SER A 95 -0.01 -10.66 1.47
N CYS A 96 0.60 -9.50 1.68
CA CYS A 96 0.46 -8.72 2.89
C CYS A 96 -1.00 -8.30 3.06
N ALA A 97 -1.68 -7.83 2.00
CA ALA A 97 -3.10 -7.49 1.96
C ALA A 97 -3.98 -8.69 2.34
N ARG A 98 -3.70 -9.88 1.79
CA ARG A 98 -4.44 -11.12 2.12
C ARG A 98 -4.24 -11.57 3.56
N ALA A 99 -3.00 -11.58 4.05
CA ALA A 99 -2.70 -11.78 5.47
C ALA A 99 -3.29 -10.66 6.34
N ALA A 100 -3.53 -9.52 5.69
CA ALA A 100 -4.25 -8.38 6.20
C ALA A 100 -5.79 -8.55 6.13
N GLY A 101 -6.32 -9.76 5.95
CA GLY A 101 -7.77 -10.02 5.91
C GLY A 101 -8.46 -9.58 4.62
N PHE A 102 -7.72 -9.07 3.63
CA PHE A 102 -8.24 -8.75 2.30
C PHE A 102 -8.51 -10.04 1.53
N ARG A 103 -9.70 -10.57 1.72
CA ARG A 103 -10.22 -11.70 0.94
C ARG A 103 -11.20 -11.16 -0.08
N THR A 104 -10.90 -11.43 -1.34
CA THR A 104 -11.74 -11.12 -2.50
C THR A 104 -12.06 -12.45 -3.17
N GLY A 105 -13.22 -12.54 -3.84
CA GLY A 105 -13.51 -13.70 -4.68
C GLY A 105 -12.43 -13.86 -5.76
N PRO A 106 -12.23 -15.08 -6.31
CA PRO A 106 -11.07 -15.38 -7.14
C PRO A 106 -10.91 -14.45 -8.35
N VAL A 107 -12.03 -14.15 -9.01
CA VAL A 107 -12.08 -13.23 -10.15
C VAL A 107 -11.74 -11.80 -9.72
N ALA A 108 -12.34 -11.31 -8.63
CA ALA A 108 -12.11 -9.95 -8.15
C ALA A 108 -10.67 -9.75 -7.67
N GLY A 109 -10.08 -10.73 -6.98
CA GLY A 109 -8.70 -10.68 -6.52
C GLY A 109 -7.69 -10.63 -7.66
N ALA A 110 -7.87 -11.48 -8.67
CA ALA A 110 -7.06 -11.48 -9.89
C ALA A 110 -7.11 -10.13 -10.61
N VAL A 111 -8.32 -9.59 -10.83
CA VAL A 111 -8.53 -8.31 -11.51
C VAL A 111 -7.94 -7.16 -10.71
N LEU A 112 -8.13 -7.12 -9.38
CA LEU A 112 -7.60 -6.03 -8.55
C LEU A 112 -6.07 -6.01 -8.51
N ILE A 113 -5.42 -7.17 -8.44
CA ILE A 113 -3.97 -7.26 -8.49
C ILE A 113 -3.45 -6.82 -9.86
N GLY A 114 -4.05 -7.32 -10.94
CA GLY A 114 -3.63 -7.00 -12.31
C GLY A 114 -3.86 -5.54 -12.67
N ALA A 115 -5.07 -5.02 -12.46
CA ALA A 115 -5.41 -3.62 -12.70
C ALA A 115 -4.63 -2.67 -11.79
N GLY A 116 -4.36 -3.07 -10.54
CA GLY A 116 -3.52 -2.31 -9.61
C GLY A 116 -2.07 -2.23 -10.08
N ALA A 117 -1.52 -3.34 -10.61
CA ALA A 117 -0.19 -3.37 -11.20
C ALA A 117 -0.10 -2.44 -12.41
N MET A 118 -1.04 -2.59 -13.35
CA MET A 118 -1.18 -1.77 -14.56
C MET A 118 -1.27 -0.28 -14.23
N ALA A 119 -2.21 0.10 -13.35
CA ALA A 119 -2.40 1.48 -12.95
C ALA A 119 -1.17 2.07 -12.25
N ALA A 120 -0.44 1.27 -11.46
CA ALA A 120 0.77 1.72 -10.80
C ALA A 120 1.91 1.99 -11.80
N THR A 121 2.09 1.12 -12.80
CA THR A 121 3.10 1.32 -13.84
C THR A 121 2.71 2.47 -14.77
N ASP A 122 1.45 2.55 -15.19
CA ASP A 122 0.97 3.61 -16.10
C ASP A 122 1.00 4.99 -15.46
N ALA A 123 0.64 5.08 -14.18
CA ALA A 123 0.75 6.34 -13.45
C ALA A 123 2.21 6.80 -13.34
N ALA A 124 3.17 5.86 -13.19
CA ALA A 124 4.58 6.19 -13.15
C ALA A 124 5.10 6.69 -14.51
N THR A 125 4.73 6.02 -15.61
CA THR A 125 5.13 6.42 -16.97
C THR A 125 4.46 7.73 -17.41
N ALA A 126 3.21 7.98 -16.98
CA ALA A 126 2.53 9.25 -17.18
C ALA A 126 3.15 10.38 -16.34
N ALA A 127 3.52 10.10 -15.09
CA ALA A 127 4.18 11.05 -14.21
C ALA A 127 5.56 11.49 -14.75
N THR A 128 6.26 10.62 -15.48
CA THR A 128 7.53 10.95 -16.13
C THR A 128 7.36 11.67 -17.46
N GLY A 129 6.15 11.74 -18.00
CA GLY A 129 5.86 12.31 -19.32
C GLY A 129 6.29 11.41 -20.48
N VAL A 130 6.60 10.14 -20.20
CA VAL A 130 7.06 9.17 -21.21
C VAL A 130 5.89 8.63 -22.05
N SER A 131 4.71 8.50 -21.44
CA SER A 131 3.49 8.07 -22.13
C SER A 131 2.25 8.74 -21.54
N ASP A 132 1.17 8.87 -22.30
CA ASP A 132 -0.13 9.36 -21.80
C ASP A 132 -1.23 8.33 -22.12
N PRO A 133 -1.74 7.58 -21.12
CA PRO A 133 -2.81 6.60 -21.32
C PRO A 133 -4.08 7.16 -21.96
N ARG A 134 -4.28 8.49 -21.91
CA ARG A 134 -5.43 9.17 -22.52
C ARG A 134 -5.36 9.24 -24.04
N THR A 135 -4.17 9.09 -24.62
CA THR A 135 -3.95 9.15 -26.08
C THR A 135 -3.80 7.77 -26.71
N TRP A 136 -3.80 6.71 -25.89
CA TRP A 136 -3.62 5.35 -26.33
C TRP A 136 -4.73 4.87 -27.26
N SER A 137 -4.33 4.16 -28.31
CA SER A 137 -5.28 3.43 -29.14
C SER A 137 -5.90 2.27 -28.35
N ARG A 138 -6.99 1.70 -28.88
CA ARG A 138 -7.58 0.48 -28.31
C ARG A 138 -6.58 -0.69 -28.30
N GLN A 139 -5.67 -0.72 -29.28
CA GLN A 139 -4.67 -1.78 -29.38
C GLN A 139 -3.61 -1.64 -28.28
N ASP A 140 -3.19 -0.41 -27.96
CA ASP A 140 -2.24 -0.13 -26.88
C ASP A 140 -2.85 -0.52 -25.53
N TRP A 141 -4.11 -0.15 -25.29
CA TRP A 141 -4.84 -0.57 -24.09
C TRP A 141 -4.92 -2.09 -23.93
N VAL A 142 -5.18 -2.82 -25.02
CA VAL A 142 -5.25 -4.29 -24.97
C VAL A 142 -3.86 -4.90 -24.77
N ALA A 143 -2.85 -4.40 -25.46
CA ALA A 143 -1.47 -4.87 -25.36
C ALA A 143 -0.91 -4.67 -23.94
N ASP A 144 -1.39 -3.65 -23.23
CA ASP A 144 -1.01 -3.40 -21.85
C ASP A 144 -1.87 -4.17 -20.82
N ALA A 145 -3.20 -4.19 -20.98
CA ALA A 145 -4.09 -4.84 -20.03
C ALA A 145 -3.94 -6.37 -19.98
N VAL A 146 -3.71 -7.03 -21.12
CA VAL A 146 -3.67 -8.50 -21.20
C VAL A 146 -2.52 -9.09 -20.37
N PRO A 147 -1.25 -8.65 -20.51
CA PRO A 147 -0.16 -9.11 -19.65
C PRO A 147 -0.39 -8.83 -18.17
N HIS A 148 -0.96 -7.67 -17.81
CA HIS A 148 -1.23 -7.30 -16.42
C HIS A 148 -2.36 -8.10 -15.77
N LEU A 149 -3.42 -8.43 -16.53
CA LEU A 149 -4.46 -9.33 -16.04
C LEU A 149 -3.94 -10.77 -15.87
N ALA A 150 -3.06 -11.23 -16.77
CA ALA A 150 -2.40 -12.52 -16.64
C ALA A 150 -1.47 -12.58 -15.41
N TYR A 151 -0.73 -11.48 -15.14
CA TYR A 151 0.01 -11.28 -13.90
C TYR A 151 -0.91 -11.40 -12.68
N GLY A 152 -1.99 -10.62 -12.65
CA GLY A 152 -2.92 -10.58 -11.52
C GLY A 152 -3.56 -11.93 -11.21
N LEU A 153 -4.00 -12.65 -12.24
CA LEU A 153 -4.52 -14.01 -12.13
C LEU A 153 -3.49 -14.97 -11.54
N THR A 154 -2.28 -14.98 -12.08
CA THR A 154 -1.21 -15.89 -11.62
C THR A 154 -0.83 -15.60 -10.18
N THR A 155 -0.59 -14.33 -9.84
CA THR A 155 -0.29 -13.93 -8.47
C THR A 155 -1.42 -14.31 -7.51
N HIS A 156 -2.68 -14.11 -7.90
CA HIS A 156 -3.83 -14.51 -7.08
C HIS A 156 -3.85 -16.01 -6.81
N LEU A 157 -3.73 -16.84 -7.85
CA LEU A 157 -3.78 -18.30 -7.74
C LEU A 157 -2.63 -18.86 -6.89
N VAL A 158 -1.42 -18.29 -7.02
CA VAL A 158 -0.28 -18.68 -6.18
C VAL A 158 -0.49 -18.28 -4.72
N LEU A 159 -1.06 -17.09 -4.46
CA LEU A 159 -1.40 -16.72 -3.07
C LEU A 159 -2.50 -17.60 -2.49
N ASP A 160 -3.42 -18.07 -3.33
CA ASP A 160 -4.49 -18.99 -2.93
C ASP A 160 -3.96 -20.37 -2.57
N SER A 161 -3.11 -20.94 -3.43
CA SER A 161 -2.49 -22.24 -3.17
C SER A 161 -1.56 -22.23 -1.94
N LEU A 162 -0.92 -21.09 -1.65
CA LEU A 162 -0.05 -20.93 -0.48
C LEU A 162 -0.77 -20.54 0.82
N GLY A 163 -2.09 -20.31 0.77
CA GLY A 163 -2.89 -19.74 1.86
C GLY A 163 -4.22 -20.44 2.12
N ALA A 164 -4.36 -21.71 1.69
CA ALA A 164 -5.58 -22.51 1.85
C ALA A 164 -5.82 -23.04 3.28
N ASP A 165 -4.82 -22.97 4.15
CA ASP A 165 -4.91 -23.46 5.54
C ASP A 165 -5.17 -22.29 6.48
N ASP A 166 -6.30 -22.36 7.20
CA ASP A 166 -6.82 -21.44 8.23
C ASP A 166 -7.47 -20.12 7.74
N GLU A 167 -8.73 -19.88 8.14
CA GLU A 167 -9.13 -18.73 8.97
C GLU A 167 -10.66 -18.46 8.88
N PRO A 168 -11.31 -18.05 9.99
CA PRO A 168 -12.76 -17.86 10.11
C PRO A 168 -13.33 -16.71 9.27
N GLU A 169 -14.65 -16.76 9.03
CA GLU A 169 -15.40 -15.81 8.20
C GLU A 169 -15.48 -14.41 8.85
N ALA A 170 -15.07 -13.36 8.12
CA ALA A 170 -15.02 -11.99 8.61
C ALA A 170 -16.41 -11.31 8.69
N ALA A 171 -16.64 -10.53 9.76
CA ALA A 171 -17.87 -9.80 10.04
C ALA A 171 -18.13 -8.62 9.07
N ARG A 172 -19.36 -8.10 8.99
CA ARG A 172 -19.68 -6.91 8.18
C ARG A 172 -19.11 -5.64 8.85
N PRO A 173 -18.67 -4.63 8.07
CA PRO A 173 -18.13 -3.39 8.62
C PRO A 173 -19.23 -2.53 9.26
N THR A 174 -18.98 -2.00 10.46
CA THR A 174 -19.88 -1.06 11.15
C THR A 174 -19.69 0.37 10.66
N LEU A 175 -20.68 1.24 10.86
CA LEU A 175 -20.56 2.67 10.55
C LEU A 175 -19.36 3.31 11.25
N GLY A 176 -19.10 2.95 12.51
CA GLY A 176 -17.94 3.43 13.26
C GLY A 176 -16.61 3.08 12.57
N LEU A 177 -16.48 1.87 12.01
CA LEU A 177 -15.30 1.49 11.22
C LEU A 177 -15.20 2.28 9.91
N LEU A 178 -16.33 2.52 9.22
CA LEU A 178 -16.34 3.31 7.99
C LEU A 178 -15.94 4.77 8.25
N LEU A 179 -16.45 5.39 9.31
CA LEU A 179 -16.05 6.74 9.73
C LEU A 179 -14.55 6.81 10.03
N ARG A 180 -14.00 5.83 10.77
CA ARG A 180 -12.55 5.76 11.06
C ARG A 180 -11.73 5.58 9.78
N SER A 181 -12.22 4.79 8.84
CA SER A 181 -11.58 4.57 7.56
C SER A 181 -11.57 5.84 6.71
N GLY A 182 -12.68 6.59 6.70
CA GLY A 182 -12.77 7.90 6.03
C GLY A 182 -11.85 8.95 6.67
N MET A 183 -11.79 9.03 8.00
CA MET A 183 -10.86 9.92 8.72
C MET A 183 -9.40 9.60 8.42
N LEU A 184 -9.04 8.30 8.44
CA LEU A 184 -7.68 7.86 8.10
C LEU A 184 -7.36 8.13 6.63
N GLY A 185 -8.35 7.97 5.75
CA GLY A 185 -8.28 8.37 4.35
C GLY A 185 -7.97 9.84 4.19
N LEU A 186 -8.78 10.73 4.79
CA LEU A 186 -8.57 12.18 4.76
C LEU A 186 -7.16 12.57 5.24
N ALA A 187 -6.68 11.93 6.32
CA ALA A 187 -5.32 12.13 6.81
C ALA A 187 -4.26 11.64 5.81
N ALA A 188 -4.45 10.48 5.18
CA ALA A 188 -3.58 9.98 4.12
C ALA A 188 -3.56 10.90 2.89
N GLY A 189 -4.70 11.55 2.60
CA GLY A 189 -4.85 12.56 1.56
C GLY A 189 -4.05 13.83 1.82
N ALA A 190 -3.94 14.25 3.09
CA ALA A 190 -3.06 15.33 3.51
C ALA A 190 -1.58 14.90 3.49
N ARG A 191 -1.28 13.71 4.02
CA ARG A 191 0.07 13.14 4.07
C ARG A 191 0.05 11.62 3.90
N ALA A 192 0.70 11.12 2.85
CA ALA A 192 0.56 9.74 2.42
C ALA A 192 1.00 8.75 3.50
N SER A 193 2.10 9.01 4.22
CA SER A 193 2.61 8.13 5.27
C SER A 193 1.62 7.86 6.41
N LEU A 194 0.67 8.78 6.69
CA LEU A 194 -0.25 8.64 7.82
C LEU A 194 -1.24 7.48 7.66
N GLY A 195 -1.64 7.16 6.44
CA GLY A 195 -2.54 6.02 6.16
C GLY A 195 -1.97 4.70 6.65
N LEU A 196 -0.66 4.48 6.51
CA LEU A 196 0.04 3.28 6.98
C LEU A 196 0.61 3.42 8.39
N ALA A 197 1.19 4.58 8.72
CA ALA A 197 1.87 4.78 10.00
C ALA A 197 0.90 4.74 11.19
N GLY A 198 -0.29 5.32 11.04
CA GLY A 198 -1.31 5.33 12.10
C GLY A 198 -1.64 3.92 12.61
N PRO A 199 -2.07 2.99 11.72
CA PRO A 199 -2.35 1.60 12.09
C PRO A 199 -1.12 0.81 12.56
N VAL A 200 0.09 1.11 12.08
CA VAL A 200 1.31 0.42 12.53
C VAL A 200 1.68 0.84 13.96
N VAL A 201 1.72 2.15 14.23
CA VAL A 201 2.10 2.71 15.53
C VAL A 201 1.08 2.35 16.61
N SER A 202 -0.22 2.39 16.27
CA SER A 202 -1.28 2.10 17.23
C SER A 202 -1.58 0.60 17.42
N SER A 203 -0.88 -0.30 16.73
CA SER A 203 -1.09 -1.74 16.85
C SER A 203 -0.69 -2.26 18.24
N ARG A 204 -1.48 -3.17 18.83
CA ARG A 204 -1.17 -3.81 20.11
C ARG A 204 -0.18 -4.96 19.89
N GLY A 205 0.91 -4.99 20.65
CA GLY A 205 1.94 -6.03 20.56
C GLY A 205 3.35 -5.54 20.91
N ARG A 206 4.17 -6.43 21.49
CA ARG A 206 5.58 -6.21 21.83
C ARG A 206 6.46 -7.16 21.00
N GLY A 207 7.71 -6.77 20.73
CA GLY A 207 8.70 -7.56 19.99
C GLY A 207 9.60 -6.74 19.05
N ARG A 208 10.83 -7.21 18.80
CA ARG A 208 11.86 -6.49 18.01
C ARG A 208 11.38 -6.10 16.61
N ALA A 209 10.76 -7.04 15.88
CA ALA A 209 10.26 -6.79 14.52
C ALA A 209 9.15 -5.73 14.48
N ARG A 210 8.26 -5.72 15.48
CA ARG A 210 7.21 -4.68 15.61
C ARG A 210 7.80 -3.33 16.04
N GLY A 211 8.80 -3.34 16.91
CA GLY A 211 9.56 -2.14 17.27
C GLY A 211 10.22 -1.50 16.05
N ALA A 212 10.88 -2.32 15.21
CA ALA A 212 11.48 -1.88 13.96
C ALA A 212 10.42 -1.33 12.98
N ALA A 213 9.28 -1.99 12.82
CA ALA A 213 8.19 -1.52 11.96
C ALA A 213 7.61 -0.16 12.43
N ARG A 214 7.47 0.05 13.75
CA ARG A 214 7.05 1.36 14.30
C ARG A 214 8.09 2.44 14.07
N LEU A 215 9.37 2.15 14.30
CA LEU A 215 10.44 3.10 14.03
C LEU A 215 10.51 3.47 12.55
N ALA A 216 10.38 2.49 11.65
CA ALA A 216 10.33 2.72 10.21
C ALA A 216 9.12 3.57 9.80
N ALA A 217 7.94 3.31 10.38
CA ALA A 217 6.75 4.12 10.14
C ALA A 217 6.92 5.57 10.62
N LEU A 218 7.47 5.78 11.82
CA LEU A 218 7.77 7.11 12.35
C LEU A 218 8.84 7.84 11.51
N ALA A 219 9.88 7.12 11.09
CA ALA A 219 10.91 7.65 10.21
C ALA A 219 10.34 8.03 8.84
N GLY A 220 9.42 7.24 8.28
CA GLY A 220 8.72 7.56 7.04
C GLY A 220 7.88 8.84 7.14
N VAL A 221 7.15 9.02 8.25
CA VAL A 221 6.41 10.26 8.53
C VAL A 221 7.35 11.46 8.66
N ALA A 222 8.46 11.29 9.39
CA ALA A 222 9.47 12.34 9.53
C ALA A 222 10.13 12.69 8.18
N GLY A 223 10.44 11.68 7.36
CA GLY A 223 11.00 11.85 6.03
C GLY A 223 10.07 12.63 5.09
N GLU A 224 8.78 12.31 5.08
CA GLU A 224 7.78 13.05 4.30
C GLU A 224 7.61 14.49 4.82
N LEU A 225 7.64 14.71 6.14
CA LEU A 225 7.60 16.04 6.76
C LEU A 225 8.81 16.93 6.42
N ILE A 226 10.01 16.33 6.35
CA ILE A 226 11.24 17.03 5.98
C ILE A 226 11.24 17.31 4.47
N GLY A 227 10.86 16.31 3.67
CA GLY A 227 10.70 16.45 2.23
C GLY A 227 9.71 17.55 1.86
N ASP A 228 8.54 17.62 2.50
CA ASP A 228 7.51 18.62 2.24
C ASP A 228 7.95 20.09 2.46
N LYS A 229 9.07 20.32 3.14
CA LYS A 229 9.59 21.67 3.44
C LYS A 229 10.70 22.12 2.51
N GLN A 230 11.11 21.29 1.55
CA GLN A 230 12.17 21.63 0.60
C GLN A 230 11.62 22.46 -0.57
N PRO A 231 12.41 23.40 -1.14
CA PRO A 231 11.98 24.24 -2.26
C PRO A 231 11.65 23.47 -3.55
N SER A 232 12.15 22.24 -3.67
CA SER A 232 12.02 21.37 -4.85
C SER A 232 10.90 20.34 -4.75
N THR A 233 10.04 20.42 -3.74
CA THR A 233 8.99 19.42 -3.52
C THR A 233 7.90 19.54 -4.59
N PRO A 234 7.63 18.47 -5.37
CA PRO A 234 6.62 18.49 -6.41
C PRO A 234 5.24 18.82 -5.85
N SER A 235 4.36 19.35 -6.70
CA SER A 235 2.98 19.61 -6.28
C SER A 235 2.31 18.31 -5.85
N ARG A 236 1.57 18.34 -4.74
CA ARG A 236 0.75 17.21 -4.25
C ARG A 236 -0.30 16.69 -5.24
N LEU A 237 -0.59 17.46 -6.29
CA LEU A 237 -1.48 17.10 -7.39
C LEU A 237 -0.74 16.50 -8.60
N GLU A 238 0.58 16.63 -8.65
CA GLU A 238 1.40 16.02 -9.69
C GLU A 238 1.52 14.52 -9.44
N ALA A 239 1.35 13.74 -10.51
CA ALA A 239 1.55 12.31 -10.45
C ALA A 239 3.02 12.01 -10.05
N PRO A 240 3.27 11.01 -9.19
CA PRO A 240 2.34 9.99 -8.69
C PRO A 240 1.61 10.33 -7.38
N GLY A 241 1.72 11.57 -6.87
CA GLY A 241 1.31 11.97 -5.52
C GLY A 241 -0.11 11.58 -5.09
N PRO A 242 -1.16 11.88 -5.87
CA PRO A 242 -2.54 11.51 -5.52
C PRO A 242 -2.76 9.99 -5.41
N LEU A 243 -2.18 9.21 -6.32
CA LEU A 243 -2.33 7.75 -6.33
C LEU A 243 -1.73 7.12 -5.07
N VAL A 244 -0.53 7.55 -4.67
CA VAL A 244 0.15 7.04 -3.46
C VAL A 244 -0.71 7.28 -2.22
N ARG A 245 -1.40 8.42 -2.14
CA ARG A 245 -2.28 8.78 -1.02
C ARG A 245 -3.55 7.93 -1.00
N VAL A 246 -4.18 7.71 -2.15
CA VAL A 246 -5.35 6.81 -2.29
C VAL A 246 -5.00 5.39 -1.85
N VAL A 247 -3.88 4.85 -2.35
CA VAL A 247 -3.40 3.53 -1.98
C VAL A 247 -3.10 3.44 -0.49
N SER A 248 -2.42 4.45 0.07
CA SER A 248 -2.12 4.48 1.51
C SER A 248 -3.39 4.55 2.37
N GLY A 249 -4.36 5.38 2.01
CA GLY A 249 -5.64 5.49 2.72
C GLY A 249 -6.44 4.18 2.68
N ALA A 250 -6.47 3.52 1.52
CA ALA A 250 -7.09 2.20 1.37
C ALA A 250 -6.40 1.15 2.25
N LEU A 251 -5.07 1.01 2.17
CA LEU A 251 -4.32 0.04 2.96
C LEU A 251 -4.43 0.29 4.48
N GLY A 252 -4.47 1.57 4.88
CA GLY A 252 -4.72 1.98 6.26
C GLY A 252 -6.09 1.53 6.77
N ALA A 253 -7.13 1.77 5.99
CA ALA A 253 -8.49 1.33 6.31
C ALA A 253 -8.61 -0.21 6.38
N ALA A 254 -7.92 -0.94 5.50
CA ALA A 254 -7.83 -2.41 5.60
C ALA A 254 -7.22 -2.84 6.95
N ALA A 255 -6.19 -2.12 7.40
CA ALA A 255 -5.55 -2.38 8.70
C ALA A 255 -6.46 -2.11 9.90
N LEU A 256 -7.39 -1.14 9.80
CA LEU A 256 -8.41 -0.93 10.82
C LEU A 256 -9.47 -2.05 10.80
N ALA A 257 -9.95 -2.45 9.61
CA ALA A 257 -10.97 -3.48 9.47
C ALA A 257 -10.53 -4.82 10.08
N ARG A 258 -9.24 -5.17 9.92
CA ARG A 258 -8.64 -6.33 10.57
C ARG A 258 -8.75 -6.37 12.08
N ARG A 259 -8.57 -5.23 12.74
CA ARG A 259 -8.52 -5.18 14.21
C ARG A 259 -9.83 -5.63 14.84
N VAL A 260 -10.91 -5.56 14.06
CA VAL A 260 -12.26 -5.94 14.45
C VAL A 260 -12.77 -7.11 13.61
N ALA A 261 -11.88 -7.85 12.93
CA ALA A 261 -12.20 -8.99 12.08
C ALA A 261 -13.31 -8.71 11.04
N ALA A 262 -13.36 -7.50 10.48
CA ALA A 262 -14.38 -7.10 9.52
C ALA A 262 -13.90 -7.23 8.06
N ARG A 263 -14.85 -7.46 7.14
CA ARG A 263 -14.65 -7.48 5.68
C ARG A 263 -14.06 -6.12 5.23
N PRO A 264 -12.89 -6.10 4.58
CA PRO A 264 -12.17 -4.85 4.38
C PRO A 264 -12.63 -4.04 3.18
N LEU A 265 -13.34 -4.64 2.20
CA LEU A 265 -13.68 -4.00 0.90
C LEU A 265 -14.24 -2.58 1.05
N VAL A 266 -15.35 -2.45 1.78
CA VAL A 266 -16.03 -1.16 1.96
C VAL A 266 -15.15 -0.16 2.74
N PRO A 267 -14.53 -0.52 3.89
CA PRO A 267 -13.54 0.33 4.55
C PRO A 267 -12.45 0.90 3.62
N MET A 268 -11.87 0.10 2.73
CA MET A 268 -10.81 0.58 1.84
C MET A 268 -11.30 1.52 0.76
N VAL A 269 -12.49 1.27 0.19
CA VAL A 269 -13.10 2.21 -0.76
C VAL A 269 -13.35 3.55 -0.06
N VAL A 270 -13.88 3.51 1.17
CA VAL A 270 -14.10 4.71 1.98
C VAL A 270 -12.78 5.42 2.33
N GLY A 271 -11.74 4.67 2.69
CA GLY A 271 -10.41 5.23 3.00
C GLY A 271 -9.69 5.80 1.77
N GLY A 272 -9.75 5.11 0.63
CA GLY A 272 -9.21 5.62 -0.63
C GLY A 272 -9.95 6.87 -1.12
N TYR A 273 -11.28 6.86 -1.07
CA TYR A 273 -12.10 8.04 -1.38
C TYR A 273 -11.81 9.20 -0.43
N GLY A 274 -11.72 8.93 0.88
CA GLY A 274 -11.31 9.91 1.87
C GLY A 274 -9.95 10.53 1.55
N ALA A 275 -9.00 9.75 1.05
CA ALA A 275 -7.69 10.27 0.63
C ALA A 275 -7.77 11.19 -0.58
N SER A 276 -8.58 10.85 -1.60
CA SER A 276 -8.83 11.75 -2.73
C SER A 276 -9.41 13.09 -2.26
N VAL A 277 -10.40 13.06 -1.36
CA VAL A 277 -11.00 14.26 -0.77
C VAL A 277 -9.97 15.05 0.04
N GLY A 278 -9.16 14.37 0.86
CA GLY A 278 -8.12 15.00 1.67
C GLY A 278 -7.05 15.69 0.83
N THR A 279 -6.66 15.09 -0.30
CA THR A 279 -5.71 15.70 -1.24
C THR A 279 -6.27 16.98 -1.86
N ALA A 280 -7.53 16.96 -2.31
CA ALA A 280 -8.19 18.14 -2.87
C ALA A 280 -8.38 19.24 -1.81
N ALA A 281 -8.82 18.87 -0.60
CA ALA A 281 -9.03 19.79 0.51
C ALA A 281 -7.72 20.46 0.97
N GLY A 282 -6.62 19.70 1.08
CA GLY A 282 -5.31 20.25 1.42
C GLY A 282 -4.77 21.22 0.35
N ALA A 283 -4.98 20.91 -0.93
CA ALA A 283 -4.64 21.83 -2.03
C ALA A 283 -5.47 23.12 -1.97
N ALA A 284 -6.79 23.01 -1.75
CA ALA A 284 -7.69 24.16 -1.63
C ALA A 284 -7.37 25.03 -0.40
N TRP A 285 -7.09 24.42 0.75
CA TRP A 285 -6.64 25.12 1.97
C TRP A 285 -5.42 25.99 1.68
N ARG A 286 -4.44 25.43 1.00
CA ARG A 286 -3.16 26.10 0.72
C ARG A 286 -3.33 27.23 -0.27
N ALA A 287 -4.10 27.01 -1.33
CA ALA A 287 -4.49 28.08 -2.25
C ALA A 287 -5.23 29.23 -1.52
N HIS A 288 -6.10 28.91 -0.55
CA HIS A 288 -6.84 29.91 0.20
C HIS A 288 -5.99 30.73 1.18
N THR A 289 -4.96 30.11 1.77
CA THR A 289 -4.11 30.76 2.79
C THR A 289 -2.97 31.59 2.21
N VAL A 290 -2.60 31.38 0.94
CA VAL A 290 -1.57 32.16 0.25
C VAL A 290 -1.88 33.66 0.38
N GLY A 291 -0.91 34.43 0.89
CA GLY A 291 -1.04 35.87 1.11
C GLY A 291 -1.90 36.30 2.30
N LYS A 292 -2.58 35.37 3.00
CA LYS A 292 -3.40 35.66 4.19
C LYS A 292 -2.75 35.23 5.50
N VAL A 293 -2.01 34.12 5.46
CA VAL A 293 -1.37 33.51 6.63
C VAL A 293 0.06 33.13 6.24
N PRO A 294 1.06 33.31 7.12
CA PRO A 294 2.41 32.81 6.87
C PRO A 294 2.40 31.31 6.53
N ASP A 295 3.10 30.92 5.47
CA ASP A 295 3.07 29.55 4.92
C ASP A 295 3.37 28.46 5.95
N LEU A 296 4.32 28.74 6.87
CA LEU A 296 4.67 27.83 7.95
C LEU A 296 3.49 27.57 8.89
N ARG A 297 2.69 28.59 9.22
CA ARG A 297 1.54 28.44 10.12
C ARG A 297 0.41 27.68 9.44
N ALA A 298 0.15 27.97 8.17
CA ALA A 298 -0.82 27.22 7.37
C ALA A 298 -0.42 25.73 7.24
N ALA A 299 0.88 25.45 7.13
CA ALA A 299 1.41 24.08 7.12
C ALA A 299 1.22 23.35 8.44
N LEU A 300 1.60 23.99 9.55
CA LEU A 300 1.47 23.38 10.87
C LEU A 300 0.01 23.11 11.23
N ALA A 301 -0.92 23.97 10.80
CA ALA A 301 -2.35 23.75 11.00
C ALA A 301 -2.86 22.52 10.22
N GLU A 302 -2.47 22.38 8.95
CA GLU A 302 -2.78 21.22 8.12
C GLU A 302 -2.24 19.92 8.76
N ASP A 303 -0.98 19.94 9.22
CA ASP A 303 -0.33 18.81 9.89
C ASP A 303 -1.03 18.42 11.18
N ALA A 304 -1.43 19.40 12.00
CA ALA A 304 -2.15 19.16 13.24
C ALA A 304 -3.50 18.48 12.99
N VAL A 305 -4.25 18.91 11.97
CA VAL A 305 -5.53 18.30 11.59
C VAL A 305 -5.31 16.86 11.09
N ALA A 306 -4.33 16.63 10.22
CA ALA A 306 -4.04 15.30 9.68
C ALA A 306 -3.61 14.30 10.77
N LEU A 307 -2.76 14.74 11.70
CA LEU A 307 -2.36 13.95 12.87
C LEU A 307 -3.54 13.68 13.80
N GLY A 308 -4.37 14.69 14.07
CA GLY A 308 -5.57 14.55 14.88
C GLY A 308 -6.55 13.51 14.32
N LEU A 309 -6.83 13.58 13.01
CA LEU A 309 -7.66 12.59 12.30
C LEU A 309 -7.07 11.18 12.39
N THR A 310 -5.76 11.04 12.23
CA THR A 310 -5.07 9.74 12.35
C THR A 310 -5.21 9.15 13.75
N VAL A 311 -5.03 9.97 14.78
CA VAL A 311 -5.20 9.58 16.18
C VAL A 311 -6.64 9.15 16.45
N LEU A 312 -7.63 9.93 16.05
CA LEU A 312 -9.05 9.61 16.21
C LEU A 312 -9.43 8.32 15.49
N ALA A 313 -9.00 8.14 14.25
CA ALA A 313 -9.25 6.92 13.49
C ALA A 313 -8.69 5.66 14.18
N CYS A 314 -7.54 5.80 14.85
CA CYS A 314 -6.82 4.70 15.46
C CYS A 314 -7.14 4.45 16.96
N ALA A 315 -7.67 5.44 17.68
CA ALA A 315 -7.84 5.41 19.14
C ALA A 315 -9.18 4.79 19.59
N VAL A 316 -10.25 4.92 18.82
CA VAL A 316 -11.63 4.60 19.29
C VAL A 316 -11.91 3.08 19.40
N GLY A 317 -10.92 2.21 19.16
CA GLY A 317 -11.00 0.77 19.49
C GLY A 317 -10.30 0.38 20.79
N ARG A 318 -9.95 1.36 21.64
CA ARG A 318 -9.20 1.12 22.87
C ARG A 318 -10.07 0.77 24.08
N GLY A 319 -11.28 1.32 24.18
CA GLY A 319 -12.10 1.28 25.41
C GLY A 319 -13.12 0.15 25.53
N GLU A 320 -13.52 -0.51 24.44
CA GLU A 320 -14.55 -1.57 24.53
C GLU A 320 -14.00 -2.90 25.07
N ALA A 321 -12.70 -3.15 24.95
CA ALA A 321 -12.08 -4.38 25.46
C ALA A 321 -11.64 -4.28 26.95
N GLU A 322 -11.81 -3.13 27.60
CA GLU A 322 -11.40 -2.92 29.00
C GLU A 322 -12.57 -3.09 29.98
N HIS A 323 -13.81 -3.20 29.48
CA HIS A 323 -15.00 -3.47 30.29
C HIS A 323 -15.41 -4.94 30.34
N ASP A 324 -14.82 -5.81 29.51
CA ASP A 324 -14.95 -7.27 29.59
C ASP A 324 -13.78 -7.86 30.38
N VAL A 325 -13.57 -7.37 31.61
CA VAL A 325 -12.82 -8.13 32.61
C VAL A 325 -13.83 -9.05 33.26
N GLU A 326 -13.96 -10.25 32.71
CA GLU A 326 -14.64 -11.36 33.35
C GLU A 326 -14.00 -11.58 34.72
N VAL A 327 -14.70 -11.15 35.77
CA VAL A 327 -14.29 -11.41 37.16
C VAL A 327 -14.52 -12.89 37.41
N THR A 328 -13.51 -13.71 37.10
CA THR A 328 -13.47 -15.10 37.58
C THR A 328 -13.32 -15.06 39.09
N VAL A 329 -14.44 -15.13 39.81
CA VAL A 329 -14.45 -15.35 41.25
C VAL A 329 -13.97 -16.78 41.50
N VAL A 330 -12.68 -16.93 41.80
CA VAL A 330 -12.15 -18.19 42.31
C VAL A 330 -12.58 -18.32 43.77
N VAL A 331 -13.68 -19.04 44.02
CA VAL A 331 -14.05 -19.46 45.37
C VAL A 331 -13.09 -20.59 45.76
N ARG A 332 -12.04 -20.27 46.53
CA ARG A 332 -11.27 -21.29 47.25
C ARG A 332 -12.11 -21.75 48.44
N HIS A 333 -12.76 -22.89 48.32
CA HIS A 333 -13.10 -23.68 49.50
C HIS A 333 -11.82 -24.34 49.98
N GLY A 334 -11.33 -23.88 51.14
CA GLY A 334 -10.37 -24.65 51.91
C GLY A 334 -11.09 -25.85 52.48
N ASP A 335 -10.70 -27.04 52.05
CA ASP A 335 -10.80 -28.21 52.89
C ASP A 335 -9.64 -29.16 52.59
N GLU A 336 -9.12 -29.74 53.66
CA GLU A 336 -7.97 -30.62 53.70
C GLU A 336 -8.38 -32.01 53.19
N SER A 337 -7.84 -32.47 52.05
CA SER A 337 -7.51 -33.89 51.75
C SER A 337 -7.22 -34.06 50.26
N GLY A 338 -6.31 -34.99 49.97
CA GLY A 338 -5.77 -35.21 48.63
C GLY A 338 -6.73 -35.87 47.63
N ASP A 339 -6.22 -35.87 46.39
CA ASP A 339 -6.64 -36.61 45.20
C ASP A 339 -7.53 -35.92 44.14
N ALA A 340 -6.98 -35.94 42.92
CA ALA A 340 -7.56 -35.88 41.57
C ALA A 340 -8.47 -34.68 41.18
N VAL A 341 -7.89 -33.73 40.43
CA VAL A 341 -8.66 -32.76 39.63
C VAL A 341 -9.14 -33.44 38.34
N ALA A 342 -10.40 -33.84 38.30
CA ALA A 342 -11.13 -34.11 37.07
C ALA A 342 -11.85 -32.83 36.63
N THR A 343 -11.46 -32.27 35.48
CA THR A 343 -12.18 -31.19 34.82
C THR A 343 -13.30 -31.78 33.97
N ASP A 344 -14.53 -31.73 34.48
CA ASP A 344 -15.72 -32.03 33.69
C ASP A 344 -16.18 -30.76 32.96
N THR A 345 -16.40 -30.85 31.65
CA THR A 345 -16.87 -29.74 30.80
C THR A 345 -18.27 -30.07 30.33
N LEU A 346 -19.28 -29.46 30.95
CA LEU A 346 -20.67 -29.56 30.49
C LEU A 346 -20.95 -28.55 29.37
N PRO A 347 -21.60 -28.95 28.26
CA PRO A 347 -22.04 -28.03 27.23
C PRO A 347 -23.42 -27.46 27.59
N HIS A 348 -23.55 -26.14 27.66
CA HIS A 348 -24.86 -25.50 27.81
C HIS A 348 -25.53 -25.23 26.46
N ALA A 349 -26.75 -25.75 26.38
CA ALA A 349 -27.69 -25.66 25.29
C ALA A 349 -28.31 -24.26 25.13
N ARG A 350 -28.78 -24.00 23.91
CA ARG A 350 -29.59 -22.85 23.52
C ARG A 350 -30.95 -22.86 24.24
N GLY A 351 -31.38 -21.68 24.66
CA GLY A 351 -32.76 -21.29 24.94
C GLY A 351 -32.96 -19.88 24.43
#